data_AF-A0A5C7ACM0-F1
#
_entry.id   AF-A0A5C7ACM0-F1
#
_cell.length_a   1.000
_cell.length_b   1.000
_cell.length_c   1.000
_cell.angle_alpha   90.00
_cell.angle_beta   90.00
_cell.angle_gamma   90.00
#
_symmetry.space_group_name_H-M   'P 1'
#
loop_
_entity.id
_entity.type
_entity.pdbx_description
1 polymer ?
#
loop_
_entity_poly.entity_id
_entity_poly.type
_entity_poly.pdbx_seq_one_letter_code
_entity_poly.pdbx_strand_id
1 'polypeptide(L)'
;MKLFKNLLPALGLVFGATLAMAMNFTDNPTERYAQDVDTEVWYDLTDIVPGSSTYNCDINPSITCSHEMPSISANQVESGEFVKKGSLPPAP
;
A
#
# COMPACT_ATOMS: atom_id res chain seq x y z
N MET A 1 49.90 14.74 34.84
CA MET A 1 48.43 14.54 34.99
C MET A 1 47.85 14.13 33.65
N LYS A 2 47.19 12.97 33.58
CA LYS A 2 46.62 12.37 32.35
C LYS A 2 45.24 12.99 32.08
N LEU A 3 45.07 13.74 30.99
CA LEU A 3 43.86 14.51 30.66
C LEU A 3 43.00 13.94 29.53
N PHE A 4 43.06 12.62 29.27
CA PHE A 4 42.27 11.97 28.20
C PHE A 4 41.34 10.89 28.76
N LYS A 5 40.30 11.27 29.51
CA LYS A 5 39.34 10.27 30.03
C LYS A 5 37.85 10.58 29.87
N ASN A 6 37.44 11.69 29.25
CA ASN A 6 36.02 12.07 29.24
C ASN A 6 35.42 12.27 27.83
N LEU A 7 35.98 11.66 26.78
CA LEU A 7 35.50 11.86 25.42
C LEU A 7 35.18 10.56 24.68
N LEU A 8 34.28 9.75 25.23
CA LEU A 8 33.57 8.64 24.56
C LEU A 8 32.43 8.19 25.50
N PRO A 9 31.17 7.99 25.08
CA PRO A 9 30.63 7.88 23.72
C PRO A 9 29.25 8.59 23.55
N ALA A 10 29.21 9.79 22.99
CA ALA A 10 27.95 10.43 22.58
C ALA A 10 27.51 10.03 21.15
N LEU A 11 27.83 8.80 20.74
CA LEU A 11 27.54 8.24 19.41
C LEU A 11 26.51 7.09 19.47
N GLY A 12 25.65 7.06 20.49
CA GLY A 12 24.81 5.91 20.80
C GLY A 12 23.31 6.05 20.56
N LEU A 13 22.79 7.20 20.12
CA LEU A 13 21.33 7.43 20.09
C LEU A 13 20.86 8.28 18.91
N VAL A 14 21.33 7.95 17.70
CA VAL A 14 20.67 8.39 16.45
C VAL A 14 20.38 7.14 15.62
N PHE A 15 19.60 6.23 16.20
CA PHE A 15 18.94 5.13 15.50
C PHE A 15 17.50 5.11 15.99
N GLY A 16 16.72 6.07 15.51
CA GLY A 16 15.34 6.24 15.92
C GLY A 16 14.50 6.73 14.76
N ALA A 17 13.75 5.80 14.18
CA ALA A 17 12.49 6.04 13.46
C ALA A 17 12.54 6.61 12.03
N THR A 18 13.31 6.00 11.13
CA THR A 18 12.92 5.94 9.71
C THR A 18 12.76 4.49 9.26
N LEU A 19 11.85 3.77 9.93
CA LEU A 19 11.14 2.66 9.31
C LEU A 19 10.03 3.26 8.45
N ALA A 20 10.41 3.83 7.30
CA ALA A 20 9.44 4.04 6.24
C ALA A 20 9.05 2.64 5.77
N MET A 21 7.76 2.34 5.92
CA MET A 21 7.12 1.07 5.64
C MET A 21 7.64 0.43 4.36
N ALA A 22 7.89 -0.86 4.48
CA ALA A 22 8.41 -1.75 3.46
C ALA A 22 7.83 -1.47 2.05
N MET A 23 8.74 -1.32 1.09
CA MET A 23 8.45 -1.44 -0.32
C MET A 23 8.01 -2.89 -0.58
N ASN A 24 6.70 -3.13 -0.66
CA ASN A 24 6.16 -4.39 -1.18
C ASN A 24 6.06 -4.26 -2.71
N PHE A 25 7.20 -4.25 -3.39
CA PHE A 25 7.23 -4.49 -4.84
C PHE A 25 7.06 -5.99 -5.10
N THR A 26 5.91 -6.54 -4.71
CA THR A 26 5.42 -7.76 -5.36
C THR A 26 4.83 -7.30 -6.69
N ASP A 27 5.14 -8.00 -7.78
CA ASP A 27 4.71 -7.72 -9.17
C ASP A 27 3.69 -6.59 -9.28
N ASN A 28 4.07 -5.43 -9.85
CA ASN A 28 3.06 -4.48 -10.30
C ASN A 28 2.30 -5.23 -11.41
N PRO A 29 1.08 -5.71 -11.15
CA PRO A 29 0.34 -6.36 -12.22
C PRO A 29 0.18 -5.34 -13.34
N THR A 30 0.32 -5.78 -14.58
CA THR A 30 0.20 -4.91 -15.75
C THR A 30 -1.15 -4.18 -15.75
N GLU A 31 -2.17 -4.81 -15.15
CA GLU A 31 -3.50 -4.25 -14.97
C GLU A 31 -4.06 -4.63 -13.60
N ARG A 32 -4.80 -3.73 -12.97
CA ARG A 32 -5.40 -3.97 -11.65
C ARG A 32 -6.73 -3.27 -11.52
N TYR A 33 -7.74 -3.99 -11.04
CA TYR A 33 -9.10 -3.46 -10.94
C TYR A 33 -9.71 -3.77 -9.58
N ALA A 34 -10.54 -2.88 -9.06
CA ALA A 34 -11.28 -3.11 -7.82
C ALA A 34 -12.76 -2.76 -7.99
N GLN A 35 -13.60 -3.53 -7.32
CA GLN A 35 -15.04 -3.26 -7.25
C GLN A 35 -15.36 -2.49 -5.96
N ASP A 36 -16.09 -1.41 -6.10
CA ASP A 36 -16.76 -0.77 -4.98
C ASP A 36 -18.05 -1.55 -4.67
N VAL A 37 -18.10 -2.16 -3.48
CA VAL A 37 -19.22 -3.05 -3.08
C VAL A 37 -20.54 -2.31 -2.86
N ASP A 38 -20.49 -1.00 -2.60
CA ASP A 38 -21.70 -0.19 -2.36
C ASP A 38 -22.36 0.22 -3.68
N THR A 39 -21.55 0.44 -4.72
CA THR A 39 -22.02 0.91 -6.03
C THR A 39 -21.96 -0.13 -7.13
N GLU A 40 -21.32 -1.28 -6.87
CA GLU A 40 -20.98 -2.35 -7.82
C GLU A 40 -20.11 -1.89 -9.01
N VAL A 41 -19.58 -0.66 -8.96
CA VAL A 41 -18.74 -0.08 -10.02
C VAL A 41 -17.31 -0.61 -9.92
N TRP A 42 -16.75 -0.96 -11.07
CA TRP A 42 -15.34 -1.31 -11.20
C TRP A 42 -14.49 -0.09 -11.52
N TYR A 43 -13.34 0.00 -10.88
CA TYR A 43 -12.35 1.05 -11.09
C TYR A 43 -11.04 0.47 -11.58
N ASP A 44 -10.41 1.17 -12.51
CA ASP A 44 -9.07 0.87 -12.98
C ASP A 44 -8.05 1.48 -12.00
N LEU A 45 -7.26 0.62 -11.38
CA LEU A 45 -6.19 0.94 -10.43
C LEU A 45 -4.80 0.78 -11.05
N THR A 46 -4.72 0.57 -12.36
CA THR A 46 -3.47 0.45 -13.11
C THR A 46 -2.69 1.74 -12.98
N ASP A 47 -1.42 1.62 -12.58
CA ASP A 47 -0.53 2.75 -12.27
C ASP A 47 -1.03 3.73 -11.18
N ILE A 48 -2.09 3.39 -10.45
CA ILE A 48 -2.60 4.21 -9.33
C ILE A 48 -1.98 3.74 -8.03
N VAL A 49 -1.28 4.65 -7.36
CA VAL A 49 -0.71 4.42 -6.02
C VAL A 49 -1.81 4.57 -4.96
N PRO A 50 -1.96 3.62 -4.02
CA PRO A 50 -2.88 3.75 -2.90
C PRO A 50 -2.49 4.92 -1.98
N GLY A 51 -3.49 5.63 -1.46
CA GLY A 51 -3.32 6.81 -0.63
C GLY A 51 -4.62 7.55 -0.34
N SER A 52 -4.51 8.63 0.44
CA SER A 52 -5.65 9.39 0.95
C SER A 52 -6.52 10.07 -0.12
N SER A 53 -6.02 10.24 -1.34
CA SER A 53 -6.73 10.87 -2.46
C SER A 53 -7.16 9.88 -3.55
N THR A 54 -6.84 8.60 -3.41
CA THR A 54 -7.13 7.56 -4.40
C THR A 54 -7.98 6.47 -3.75
N TYR A 55 -7.32 5.46 -3.21
CA TYR A 55 -7.93 4.32 -2.53
C TYR A 55 -6.96 3.73 -1.51
N ASN A 56 -7.50 2.91 -0.61
CA ASN A 56 -6.72 2.02 0.26
C ASN A 56 -7.17 0.57 0.06
N CYS A 57 -6.24 -0.36 0.31
CA CYS A 57 -6.56 -1.75 0.61
C CYS A 57 -6.38 -1.94 2.12
N ASP A 58 -7.48 -1.86 2.88
CA ASP A 58 -7.42 -2.04 4.33
C ASP A 58 -7.18 -3.53 4.64
N ILE A 59 -6.32 -3.83 5.62
CA ILE A 59 -5.81 -5.19 5.86
C ILE A 59 -6.95 -6.12 6.28
N ASN A 60 -7.38 -6.96 5.35
CA ASN A 60 -8.37 -8.02 5.57
C ASN A 60 -8.02 -9.24 4.70
N PRO A 61 -7.50 -10.33 5.29
CA PRO A 61 -7.03 -11.48 4.53
C PRO A 61 -8.17 -12.32 3.91
N SER A 62 -9.42 -12.09 4.30
CA SER A 62 -10.58 -12.83 3.81
C SER A 62 -11.28 -12.15 2.63
N ILE A 63 -10.81 -10.97 2.22
CA ILE A 63 -11.40 -10.18 1.14
C ILE A 63 -10.35 -9.91 0.07
N THR A 64 -10.81 -9.84 -1.17
CA THR A 64 -9.99 -9.41 -2.31
C THR A 64 -10.14 -7.91 -2.49
N CYS A 65 -9.03 -7.18 -2.43
CA CYS A 65 -9.03 -5.74 -2.66
C CYS A 65 -9.03 -5.45 -4.16
N SER A 66 -8.24 -6.21 -4.93
CA SER A 66 -8.13 -6.02 -6.37
C SER A 66 -7.92 -7.32 -7.13
N HIS A 67 -8.32 -7.29 -8.39
CA HIS A 67 -8.33 -8.37 -9.35
C HIS A 67 -7.55 -8.00 -10.62
N GLU A 68 -7.13 -9.01 -11.38
CA GLU A 68 -6.44 -8.83 -12.67
C GLU A 68 -7.36 -8.28 -13.78
N MET A 69 -8.69 -8.39 -13.62
CA MET A 69 -9.71 -7.92 -14.56
C MET A 69 -10.95 -7.41 -13.79
N PRO A 70 -11.84 -6.60 -14.40
CA PRO A 70 -13.06 -6.13 -13.75
C PRO A 70 -14.15 -7.21 -13.64
N SER A 71 -13.83 -8.29 -12.92
CA SER A 71 -14.71 -9.43 -12.69
C SER A 71 -14.43 -10.07 -11.33
N ILE A 72 -15.50 -10.40 -10.60
CA ILE A 72 -15.42 -11.10 -9.30
C ILE A 72 -14.78 -12.49 -9.41
N SER A 73 -14.77 -13.09 -10.60
CA SER A 73 -14.18 -14.40 -10.86
C SER A 73 -12.71 -14.33 -11.30
N ALA A 74 -12.17 -13.13 -11.53
CA ALA A 74 -10.78 -12.96 -11.93
C ALA A 74 -9.84 -13.22 -10.74
N ASN A 75 -8.59 -13.58 -11.07
CA ASN A 75 -7.59 -13.86 -10.04
C ASN A 75 -7.40 -12.65 -9.13
N GLN A 76 -7.22 -12.94 -7.84
CA GLN A 76 -6.86 -11.95 -6.85
C GLN A 76 -5.43 -11.47 -7.08
N VAL A 77 -5.25 -10.16 -7.10
CA VAL A 77 -3.96 -9.48 -7.12
C VAL A 77 -3.54 -9.11 -5.71
N GLU A 78 -4.45 -8.50 -4.94
CA GLU A 78 -4.17 -7.95 -3.62
C GLU A 78 -5.25 -8.36 -2.62
N SER A 79 -4.84 -8.72 -1.40
CA SER A 79 -5.75 -8.99 -0.29
C SER A 79 -6.05 -7.72 0.48
N GLY A 80 -7.28 -7.62 0.98
CA GLY A 80 -7.75 -6.46 1.71
C GLY A 80 -9.16 -6.06 1.30
N GLU A 81 -9.69 -5.07 2.01
CA GLU A 81 -10.93 -4.40 1.65
C GLU A 81 -10.63 -3.16 0.82
N PHE A 82 -11.24 -3.06 -0.35
CA PHE A 82 -11.10 -1.87 -1.20
C PHE A 82 -11.90 -0.71 -0.60
N VAL A 83 -11.21 0.39 -0.28
CA VAL A 83 -11.82 1.60 0.25
C VAL A 83 -11.49 2.78 -0.66
N LYS A 84 -12.50 3.23 -1.42
CA LYS A 84 -12.38 4.41 -2.27
C LYS A 84 -12.31 5.68 -1.41
N LYS A 85 -11.28 6.51 -1.61
CA LYS A 85 -11.09 7.78 -0.89
C LYS A 85 -11.23 9.02 -1.78
N GLY A 86 -10.96 8.88 -3.08
CA GLY A 86 -11.08 9.97 -4.05
C GLY A 86 -11.67 9.55 -5.38
N SER A 87 -11.27 10.25 -6.44
CA SER A 87 -11.71 9.97 -7.81
C SER A 87 -10.81 8.92 -8.43
N LEU A 88 -11.44 7.90 -9.01
CA LEU A 88 -10.76 6.82 -9.73
C LEU A 88 -11.42 6.68 -11.11
N PRO A 89 -10.66 6.36 -12.15
CA PRO A 89 -11.22 6.09 -13.47
C PRO A 89 -12.07 4.81 -13.42
N PRO A 90 -13.24 4.79 -14.07
CA PRO A 90 -14.00 3.56 -14.22
C PRO A 90 -13.23 2.56 -15.09
N ALA A 91 -13.36 1.28 -14.78
CA ALA A 91 -12.84 0.21 -15.62
C ALA A 91 -13.60 0.15 -16.97
N PRO A 92 -12.95 -0.36 -18.05
CA PRO A 92 -13.55 -0.49 -19.37
C PRO A 92 -14.71 -1.48 -19.47
#